data_AF-A0A3M2B9M4-F1
#
_entry.id   AF-A0A3M2B9M4-F1
#
_cell.length_a   1.000
_cell.length_b   1.000
_cell.length_c   1.000
_cell.angle_alpha   90.00
_cell.angle_beta   90.00
_cell.angle_gamma   90.00
#
_symmetry.space_group_name_H-M   'P 1'
#
loop_
_entity.id
_entity.type
_entity.pdbx_description
1 polymer ?
#
loop_
_entity_poly.entity_id
_entity_poly.type
_entity_poly.pdbx_seq_one_letter_code
_entity_poly.pdbx_strand_id
1 'polypeptide(L)'
;MPQCEVMPYHGWQECLRVSGGNWELIATTQVGPRLLRFGFVGGQNLFWEHPNQQGTTGGNEWRIYGGHRLWHAPEHPMRTYAPDNDPIQWDWNGQRLLLRQPVEMRTGIQKEVEIRPAEDSVEIVHRLVNRNLWTVRLAAWALSVMAPGGVALVPQEPYQPHPDALLPVRVMALWAYTDMSDSRLGWGKRLIRVRQDPTASHPLKIGVSNTLGWMAYWRGEMLFVKRYAYHAGAEYPDFGCNTEVFTNAEMLELETLSPLTELPPEGVLEHT
;
A
#
# COMPACT_ATOMS: atom_id res chain seq x y z
N MET A 1 5.98 20.73 16.40
CA MET A 1 6.93 20.09 15.46
C MET A 1 6.75 18.59 15.60
N PRO A 2 6.76 17.82 14.50
CA PRO A 2 6.63 16.37 14.57
C PRO A 2 7.77 15.79 15.41
N GLN A 3 7.44 14.79 16.23
CA GLN A 3 8.40 14.10 17.09
C GLN A 3 8.55 12.66 16.61
N CYS A 4 9.76 12.12 16.71
CA CYS A 4 10.05 10.71 16.50
C CYS A 4 10.65 10.14 17.78
N GLU A 5 10.01 9.13 18.35
CA GLU A 5 10.47 8.45 19.57
C GLU A 5 10.57 6.94 19.34
N VAL A 6 11.51 6.31 20.05
CA VAL A 6 11.67 4.86 20.05
C VAL A 6 10.79 4.27 21.14
N MET A 7 9.96 3.27 20.80
CA MET A 7 9.09 2.59 21.74
C MET A 7 8.86 1.11 21.39
N PRO A 8 8.54 0.25 22.36
CA PRO A 8 8.04 -1.09 22.06
C PRO A 8 6.57 -1.03 21.63
N TYR A 9 6.16 -1.88 20.69
CA TYR A 9 4.77 -1.93 20.20
C TYR A 9 4.42 -3.38 19.84
N HIS A 10 3.31 -3.93 20.34
CA HIS A 10 2.81 -5.27 19.96
C HIS A 10 3.92 -6.35 19.78
N GLY A 11 4.78 -6.55 20.79
CA GLY A 11 5.87 -7.54 20.75
C GLY A 11 7.15 -7.10 20.01
N TRP A 12 7.08 -6.07 19.17
CA TRP A 12 8.25 -5.40 18.60
C TRP A 12 9.00 -4.63 19.69
N GLN A 13 10.29 -4.91 19.86
CA GLN A 13 11.11 -4.26 20.90
C GLN A 13 11.49 -2.81 20.55
N GLU A 14 11.79 -2.56 19.27
CA GLU A 14 12.15 -1.24 18.75
C GLU A 14 11.23 -0.87 17.58
N CYS A 15 10.38 0.13 17.81
CA CYS A 15 9.58 0.80 16.80
C CYS A 15 9.77 2.32 16.91
N LEU A 16 9.49 3.01 15.82
CA LEU A 16 9.55 4.46 15.71
C LEU A 16 8.13 5.00 15.67
N ARG A 17 7.76 5.77 16.69
CA ARG A 17 6.50 6.49 16.74
C ARG A 17 6.73 7.92 16.25
N VAL A 18 6.06 8.28 15.16
CA VAL A 18 6.02 9.64 14.62
C VAL A 18 4.65 10.24 14.90
N SER A 19 4.59 11.44 15.46
CA SER A 19 3.32 12.12 15.74
C SER A 19 3.32 13.59 15.32
N GLY A 20 2.21 14.02 14.70
CA GLY A 20 1.88 15.41 14.40
C GLY A 20 1.07 16.12 15.50
N GLY A 21 0.89 15.49 16.66
CA GLY A 21 0.11 16.01 17.80
C GLY A 21 -1.23 15.30 17.98
N ASN A 22 -2.12 15.37 16.98
CA ASN A 22 -3.43 14.69 17.01
C ASN A 22 -3.40 13.29 16.38
N TRP A 23 -2.46 13.03 15.45
CA TRP A 23 -2.26 11.74 14.79
C TRP A 23 -0.91 11.11 15.16
N GLU A 24 -0.82 9.79 15.00
CA GLU A 24 0.41 9.02 15.17
C GLU A 24 0.55 7.94 14.09
N LEU A 25 1.81 7.64 13.80
CA LEU A 25 2.25 6.57 12.93
C LEU A 25 3.30 5.75 13.69
N ILE A 26 3.26 4.42 13.56
CA ILE A 26 4.30 3.56 14.14
C ILE A 26 4.91 2.70 13.02
N ALA A 27 6.23 2.76 12.90
CA ALA A 27 7.02 1.92 12.00
C ALA A 27 7.93 0.98 12.82
N THR A 28 8.15 -0.25 12.34
CA THR A 28 9.11 -1.17 12.98
C THR A 28 10.49 -1.01 12.35
N THR A 29 11.54 -1.18 13.17
CA THR A 29 12.94 -1.20 12.70
C THR A 29 13.49 -2.61 12.56
N GLN A 30 12.73 -3.62 13.02
CA GLN A 30 13.19 -5.01 13.11
C GLN A 30 12.87 -5.86 11.89
N VAL A 31 11.94 -5.41 11.05
CA VAL A 31 11.54 -6.01 9.76
C VAL A 31 11.10 -4.91 8.79
N GLY A 32 11.00 -5.20 7.50
CA GLY A 32 10.26 -4.37 6.54
C GLY A 32 11.08 -3.78 5.40
N PRO A 33 10.73 -2.57 4.90
CA PRO A 33 10.03 -1.48 5.61
C PRO A 33 8.51 -1.68 5.80
N ARG A 34 8.00 -1.38 7.00
CA ARG A 34 6.58 -1.51 7.39
C ARG A 34 6.11 -0.36 8.27
N LEU A 35 4.92 0.17 7.97
CA LEU A 35 4.18 1.08 8.88
C LEU A 35 3.07 0.26 9.54
N LEU A 36 3.25 -0.10 10.80
CA LEU A 36 2.34 -0.99 11.52
C LEU A 36 1.04 -0.29 11.92
N ARG A 37 1.13 1.01 12.22
CA ARG A 37 0.01 1.80 12.73
C ARG A 37 -0.10 3.14 12.04
N PHE A 38 -1.33 3.56 11.80
CA PHE A 38 -1.69 4.95 11.55
C PHE A 38 -3.06 5.24 12.18
N GLY A 39 -3.23 6.38 12.83
CA GLY A 39 -4.49 6.78 13.45
C GLY A 39 -4.36 8.00 14.34
N PHE A 40 -5.45 8.42 14.98
CA PHE A 40 -5.40 9.45 16.02
C PHE A 40 -4.66 8.94 17.26
N VAL A 41 -3.97 9.83 17.97
CA VAL A 41 -3.31 9.52 19.23
C VAL A 41 -4.33 8.98 20.23
N GLY A 42 -4.05 7.79 20.80
CA GLY A 42 -4.98 7.09 21.70
C GLY A 42 -6.22 6.49 21.02
N GLY A 43 -6.35 6.67 19.70
CA GLY A 43 -7.43 6.11 18.89
C GLY A 43 -7.14 4.68 18.42
N GLN A 44 -7.98 4.20 17.52
CA GLN A 44 -7.82 2.89 16.89
C GLN A 44 -6.77 2.91 15.77
N ASN A 45 -6.12 1.77 15.54
CA ASN A 45 -5.26 1.57 14.37
C ASN A 45 -6.14 1.45 13.11
N LEU A 46 -5.81 2.19 12.05
CA LEU A 46 -6.45 2.07 10.75
C LEU A 46 -5.97 0.85 9.96
N PHE A 47 -4.79 0.33 10.28
CA PHE A 47 -4.23 -0.85 9.66
C PHE A 47 -4.55 -2.13 10.45
N TRP A 48 -4.65 -3.23 9.72
CA TRP A 48 -4.67 -4.56 10.31
C TRP A 48 -3.24 -5.03 10.55
N GLU A 49 -3.04 -5.76 11.64
CA GLU A 49 -1.79 -6.43 11.98
C GLU A 49 -2.09 -7.91 12.17
N HIS A 50 -1.29 -8.80 11.60
CA HIS A 50 -1.51 -10.23 11.72
C HIS A 50 -1.15 -10.69 13.15
N PRO A 51 -2.11 -11.14 13.99
CA PRO A 51 -1.86 -11.34 15.43
C PRO A 51 -0.71 -12.29 15.75
N ASN A 52 -0.60 -13.40 15.00
CA ASN A 52 0.43 -14.42 15.25
C ASN A 52 1.82 -14.09 14.66
N GLN A 53 1.97 -12.95 13.97
CA GLN A 53 3.24 -12.54 13.35
C GLN A 53 3.83 -11.27 14.00
N GLN A 54 3.09 -10.65 14.92
CA GLN A 54 3.55 -9.52 15.71
C GLN A 54 4.82 -9.85 16.50
N GLY A 55 5.84 -9.00 16.41
CA GLY A 55 7.13 -9.18 17.08
C GLY A 55 8.02 -10.30 16.51
N THR A 56 7.62 -10.98 15.43
CA THR A 56 8.42 -12.06 14.83
C THR A 56 9.44 -11.52 13.84
N THR A 57 10.67 -12.05 13.88
CA THR A 57 11.80 -11.61 13.05
C THR A 57 12.51 -12.80 12.40
N GLY A 58 13.29 -12.54 11.34
CA GLY A 58 14.09 -13.54 10.64
C GLY A 58 13.30 -14.64 9.92
N GLY A 59 14.02 -15.60 9.34
CA GLY A 59 13.44 -16.71 8.57
C GLY A 59 13.28 -16.40 7.08
N ASN A 60 13.08 -17.47 6.29
CA ASN A 60 13.17 -17.41 4.82
C ASN A 60 11.81 -17.39 4.11
N GLU A 61 10.72 -17.38 4.88
CA GLU A 61 9.35 -17.34 4.37
C GLU A 61 8.80 -15.92 4.41
N TRP A 62 8.01 -15.59 3.41
CA TRP A 62 7.29 -14.33 3.39
C TRP A 62 6.22 -14.30 4.50
N ARG A 63 6.09 -13.15 5.16
CA ARG A 63 5.07 -12.89 6.17
C ARG A 63 4.27 -11.65 5.82
N ILE A 64 2.96 -11.74 6.01
CA ILE A 64 2.07 -10.63 5.72
C ILE A 64 2.27 -9.48 6.69
N TYR A 65 2.53 -9.73 7.98
CA TYR A 65 2.63 -8.79 9.11
C TYR A 65 1.45 -7.81 9.31
N GLY A 66 0.80 -7.37 8.25
CA GLY A 66 -0.15 -6.26 8.19
C GLY A 66 0.53 -4.93 7.86
N GLY A 67 -0.13 -3.84 8.25
CA GLY A 67 0.36 -2.49 8.09
C GLY A 67 0.37 -2.00 6.65
N HIS A 68 1.18 -0.98 6.42
CA HIS A 68 1.51 -0.47 5.10
C HIS A 68 2.90 -0.99 4.65
N ARG A 69 3.03 -1.45 3.40
CA ARG A 69 4.24 -2.07 2.86
C ARG A 69 4.53 -1.67 1.41
N LEU A 70 5.78 -1.86 1.00
CA LEU A 70 6.24 -1.68 -0.38
C LEU A 70 6.62 -3.01 -1.04
N TRP A 71 6.01 -3.28 -2.17
CA TRP A 71 6.33 -4.34 -3.10
C TRP A 71 6.72 -3.78 -4.46
N HIS A 72 7.07 -4.68 -5.38
CA HIS A 72 7.19 -4.34 -6.78
C HIS A 72 6.34 -5.28 -7.65
N ALA A 73 5.71 -4.72 -8.66
CA ALA A 73 4.90 -5.40 -9.65
C ALA A 73 5.72 -5.66 -10.94
N PRO A 74 5.30 -6.60 -11.80
CA PRO A 74 4.10 -7.46 -11.67
C PRO A 74 4.23 -8.50 -10.57
N GLU A 75 3.10 -8.98 -10.04
CA GLU A 75 3.09 -10.05 -9.04
C GLU A 75 3.75 -11.33 -9.59
N HIS A 76 4.60 -11.98 -8.78
CA HIS A 76 5.13 -13.30 -9.07
C HIS A 76 5.66 -14.00 -7.81
N PRO A 77 5.41 -15.32 -7.64
CA PRO A 77 5.72 -16.05 -6.40
C PRO A 77 7.15 -15.89 -5.87
N MET A 78 8.14 -15.80 -6.77
CA MET A 78 9.55 -15.73 -6.35
C MET A 78 10.05 -14.33 -5.95
N ARG A 79 9.47 -13.27 -6.54
CA ARG A 79 9.96 -11.87 -6.37
C ARG A 79 9.08 -11.05 -5.46
N THR A 80 7.76 -11.17 -5.58
CA THR A 80 6.80 -10.43 -4.74
C THR A 80 6.83 -10.94 -3.31
N TYR A 81 6.99 -12.25 -3.13
CA TYR A 81 7.07 -12.92 -1.84
C TYR A 81 8.52 -13.12 -1.39
N ALA A 82 9.42 -12.21 -1.78
CA ALA A 82 10.73 -12.13 -1.13
C ALA A 82 10.52 -11.74 0.35
N PRO A 83 11.14 -12.46 1.30
CA PRO A 83 10.99 -12.16 2.72
C PRO A 83 11.64 -10.81 3.05
N ASP A 84 10.95 -9.98 3.81
CA ASP A 84 11.42 -8.70 4.36
C ASP A 84 11.58 -8.78 5.88
N ASN A 85 12.13 -9.90 6.38
CA ASN A 85 12.16 -10.27 7.80
C ASN A 85 13.41 -9.78 8.56
N ASP A 86 14.27 -9.01 7.91
CA ASP A 86 15.54 -8.54 8.48
C ASP A 86 15.43 -7.10 9.00
N PRO A 87 16.23 -6.71 10.02
CA PRO A 87 16.29 -5.36 10.51
C PRO A 87 16.60 -4.34 9.41
N ILE A 88 16.00 -3.15 9.53
CA ILE A 88 16.14 -2.06 8.59
C ILE A 88 16.99 -0.93 9.18
N GLN A 89 17.62 -0.15 8.30
CA GLN A 89 18.25 1.11 8.66
C GLN A 89 17.19 2.21 8.69
N TRP A 90 17.37 3.18 9.59
CA TRP A 90 16.48 4.33 9.66
C TRP A 90 17.23 5.62 10.03
N ASP A 91 16.68 6.76 9.61
CA ASP A 91 17.20 8.09 9.91
C ASP A 91 16.05 9.08 10.13
N TRP A 92 16.13 9.86 11.20
CA TRP A 92 15.20 10.95 11.51
C TRP A 92 15.97 12.26 11.61
N ASN A 93 15.64 13.22 10.75
CA ASN A 93 16.34 14.51 10.69
C ASN A 93 15.52 15.69 11.26
N GLY A 94 14.42 15.41 11.97
CA GLY A 94 13.50 16.42 12.48
C GLY A 94 12.37 16.82 11.52
N GLN A 95 12.46 16.42 10.25
CA GLN A 95 11.47 16.74 9.21
C GLN A 95 10.91 15.50 8.51
N ARG A 96 11.74 14.47 8.31
CA ARG A 96 11.36 13.21 7.67
C ARG A 96 11.96 12.02 8.39
N LEU A 97 11.25 10.89 8.35
CA LEU A 97 11.75 9.59 8.75
C LEU A 97 12.03 8.77 7.49
N LEU A 98 13.26 8.30 7.32
CA LEU A 98 13.62 7.36 6.28
C LEU A 98 13.73 5.95 6.85
N LEU A 99 13.10 4.98 6.20
CA LEU A 99 13.21 3.55 6.47
C LEU A 99 13.84 2.88 5.25
N ARG A 100 14.91 2.11 5.42
CA ARG A 100 15.64 1.45 4.34
C ARG A 100 15.96 0.02 4.71
N GLN A 101 15.45 -0.94 3.94
CA GLN A 101 15.84 -2.33 4.12
C GLN A 101 17.19 -2.66 3.48
N PRO A 102 17.81 -3.80 3.87
CA PRO A 102 18.86 -4.43 3.09
C PRO A 102 18.41 -4.69 1.64
N VAL A 103 19.39 -4.87 0.75
CA VAL A 103 19.10 -5.30 -0.63
C VAL A 103 18.49 -6.69 -0.59
N GLU A 104 17.35 -6.88 -1.24
CA GLU A 104 16.73 -8.19 -1.38
C GLU A 104 17.63 -9.10 -2.21
N MET A 105 18.19 -10.16 -1.61
CA MET A 105 19.12 -11.07 -2.30
C MET A 105 18.51 -11.71 -3.56
N ARG A 106 17.19 -11.93 -3.58
CA ARG A 106 16.50 -12.62 -4.69
C ARG A 106 16.27 -11.73 -5.91
N THR A 107 16.07 -10.44 -5.69
CA THR A 107 15.62 -9.49 -6.72
C THR A 107 16.68 -8.44 -7.04
N GLY A 108 17.66 -8.26 -6.15
CA GLY A 108 18.63 -7.17 -6.19
C GLY A 108 18.00 -5.79 -6.01
N ILE A 109 16.77 -5.71 -5.50
CA ILE A 109 16.08 -4.44 -5.25
C ILE A 109 16.23 -4.05 -3.79
N GLN A 110 16.54 -2.78 -3.55
CA GLN A 110 16.45 -2.18 -2.22
C GLN A 110 15.20 -1.32 -2.13
N LYS A 111 14.45 -1.47 -1.03
CA LYS A 111 13.24 -0.69 -0.78
C LYS A 111 13.47 0.37 0.29
N GLU A 112 12.92 1.55 0.04
CA GLU A 112 12.86 2.62 1.02
C GLU A 112 11.44 3.15 1.16
N VAL A 113 11.11 3.56 2.38
CA VAL A 113 9.89 4.32 2.68
C VAL A 113 10.30 5.56 3.46
N GLU A 114 10.03 6.73 2.88
CA GLU A 114 10.25 8.02 3.51
C GLU A 114 8.91 8.60 3.96
N ILE A 115 8.81 8.95 5.24
CA ILE A 115 7.62 9.50 5.87
C ILE A 115 7.86 10.99 6.14
N ARG A 116 6.98 11.83 5.62
CA ARG A 116 7.00 13.29 5.78
C ARG A 116 5.71 13.74 6.47
N PRO A 117 5.77 14.00 7.78
CA PRO A 117 4.65 14.58 8.53
C PRO A 117 4.23 15.94 7.95
N ALA A 118 2.92 16.12 7.75
CA ALA A 118 2.30 17.42 7.53
C ALA A 118 1.29 17.71 8.66
N GLU A 119 0.59 18.84 8.60
CA GLU A 119 -0.37 19.26 9.63
C GLU A 119 -1.50 18.23 9.80
N ASP A 120 -2.24 17.96 8.72
CA ASP A 120 -3.41 17.06 8.73
C ASP A 120 -3.22 15.81 7.85
N SER A 121 -1.99 15.54 7.40
CA SER A 121 -1.68 14.41 6.53
C SER A 121 -0.25 13.91 6.73
N VAL A 122 0.04 12.79 6.09
CA VAL A 122 1.38 12.22 6.04
C VAL A 122 1.67 11.87 4.58
N GLU A 123 2.74 12.44 4.04
CA GLU A 123 3.25 12.05 2.73
C GLU A 123 4.19 10.85 2.89
N ILE A 124 3.97 9.82 2.08
CA ILE A 124 4.76 8.59 2.08
C ILE A 124 5.42 8.45 0.71
N VAL A 125 6.74 8.56 0.63
CA VAL A 125 7.50 8.37 -0.61
C VAL A 125 8.15 6.99 -0.59
N HIS A 126 7.75 6.16 -1.54
CA HIS A 126 8.28 4.83 -1.77
C HIS A 126 9.42 4.89 -2.76
N ARG A 127 10.50 4.16 -2.51
CA ARG A 127 11.59 4.01 -3.48
C ARG A 127 11.93 2.56 -3.73
N LEU A 128 12.09 2.22 -5.00
CA LEU A 128 12.74 1.01 -5.44
C LEU A 128 14.08 1.40 -6.08
N VAL A 129 15.17 0.86 -5.54
CA VAL A 129 16.53 1.10 -6.05
C VAL A 129 17.07 -0.19 -6.64
N ASN A 130 17.47 -0.14 -7.91
CA ASN A 130 18.05 -1.30 -8.59
C ASN A 130 19.53 -1.46 -8.23
N ARG A 131 19.86 -2.48 -7.44
CA ARG A 131 21.26 -2.83 -7.09
C ARG A 131 21.82 -3.97 -7.93
N ASN A 132 21.11 -4.38 -8.98
CA ASN A 132 21.61 -5.35 -9.94
C ASN A 132 22.61 -4.71 -10.90
N LEU A 133 23.33 -5.56 -11.63
CA LEU A 133 24.24 -5.15 -12.70
C LEU A 133 23.52 -4.76 -14.01
N TRP A 134 22.22 -5.02 -14.13
CA TRP A 134 21.44 -4.85 -15.37
C TRP A 134 20.18 -4.04 -15.12
N THR A 135 19.66 -3.44 -16.19
CA THR A 135 18.34 -2.81 -16.18
C THR A 135 17.26 -3.85 -15.87
N VAL A 136 16.31 -3.47 -15.02
CA VAL A 136 15.14 -4.28 -14.68
C VAL A 136 13.88 -3.50 -14.97
N ARG A 137 12.82 -4.20 -15.39
CA ARG A 137 11.51 -3.59 -15.64
C ARG A 137 10.54 -3.92 -14.52
N LEU A 138 10.09 -2.90 -13.79
CA LEU A 138 9.22 -3.07 -12.62
C LEU A 138 8.36 -1.83 -12.35
N ALA A 139 7.36 -1.97 -11.47
CA ALA A 139 6.58 -0.86 -10.91
C ALA A 139 6.59 -0.94 -9.39
N ALA A 140 6.54 0.20 -8.70
CA ALA A 140 6.31 0.26 -7.26
C ALA A 140 4.86 -0.12 -6.96
N TRP A 141 4.65 -0.96 -5.96
CA TRP A 141 3.33 -1.43 -5.54
C TRP A 141 3.20 -1.24 -4.03
N ALA A 142 2.46 -0.21 -3.62
CA ALA A 142 2.32 0.18 -2.22
C ALA A 142 0.95 -0.26 -1.67
N LEU A 143 0.96 -1.14 -0.68
CA LEU A 143 -0.23 -1.78 -0.13
C LEU A 143 -0.47 -1.28 1.29
N SER A 144 -1.72 -0.95 1.61
CA SER A 144 -2.16 -0.63 2.98
C SER A 144 -3.16 -1.69 3.41
N VAL A 145 -2.77 -2.57 4.34
CA VAL A 145 -3.64 -3.63 4.86
C VAL A 145 -4.52 -3.02 5.94
N MET A 146 -5.79 -2.81 5.62
CA MET A 146 -6.74 -2.04 6.43
C MET A 146 -7.38 -2.91 7.52
N ALA A 147 -7.61 -2.32 8.69
CA ALA A 147 -8.32 -2.97 9.81
C ALA A 147 -9.70 -3.47 9.37
N PRO A 148 -10.14 -4.68 9.77
CA PRO A 148 -11.34 -5.34 9.25
C PRO A 148 -12.65 -4.59 9.55
N GLY A 149 -13.68 -4.87 8.76
CA GLY A 149 -15.05 -4.38 8.92
C GLY A 149 -15.35 -3.05 8.22
N GLY A 150 -14.47 -2.57 7.33
CA GLY A 150 -14.67 -1.34 6.57
C GLY A 150 -14.98 -1.57 5.09
N VAL A 151 -15.03 -0.45 4.36
CA VAL A 151 -15.38 -0.40 2.93
C VAL A 151 -14.33 0.42 2.19
N ALA A 152 -13.70 -0.16 1.17
CA ALA A 152 -12.91 0.58 0.21
C ALA A 152 -13.82 1.34 -0.77
N LEU A 153 -13.46 2.58 -1.05
CA LEU A 153 -14.14 3.49 -1.94
C LEU A 153 -13.17 3.91 -3.04
N VAL A 154 -13.50 3.58 -4.29
CA VAL A 154 -12.74 3.99 -5.47
C VAL A 154 -13.65 4.85 -6.34
N PRO A 155 -13.22 6.04 -6.79
CA PRO A 155 -14.08 6.89 -7.59
C PRO A 155 -14.35 6.29 -8.98
N GLN A 156 -15.54 6.60 -9.50
CA GLN A 156 -15.83 6.46 -10.93
C GLN A 156 -15.27 7.66 -11.68
N GLU A 157 -14.92 7.45 -12.94
CA GLU A 157 -14.59 8.56 -13.84
C GLU A 157 -15.81 9.50 -13.97
N PRO A 158 -15.61 10.81 -14.17
CA PRO A 158 -16.70 11.75 -14.33
C PRO A 158 -17.66 11.31 -15.44
N TYR A 159 -18.94 11.21 -15.11
CA TYR A 159 -19.97 10.84 -16.09
C TYR A 159 -20.04 11.89 -17.20
N GLN A 160 -20.03 11.42 -18.45
CA GLN A 160 -20.29 12.22 -19.64
C GLN A 160 -21.38 11.51 -20.46
N PRO A 161 -22.39 12.25 -20.97
CA PRO A 161 -23.49 11.65 -21.71
C PRO A 161 -23.03 11.20 -23.11
N HIS A 162 -23.75 10.24 -23.68
CA HIS A 162 -23.71 9.99 -25.12
C HIS A 162 -24.59 11.05 -25.83
N PRO A 163 -24.15 11.66 -26.95
CA PRO A 163 -22.96 11.31 -27.74
C PRO A 163 -21.68 12.09 -27.41
N ASP A 164 -21.68 12.94 -26.38
CA ASP A 164 -20.57 13.86 -26.09
C ASP A 164 -19.24 13.15 -25.77
N ALA A 165 -19.29 11.91 -25.26
CA ALA A 165 -18.11 11.07 -25.00
C ALA A 165 -18.29 9.66 -25.60
N LEU A 166 -17.67 9.42 -26.76
CA LEU A 166 -17.79 8.15 -27.50
C LEU A 166 -16.69 7.11 -27.20
N LEU A 167 -15.57 7.53 -26.61
CA LEU A 167 -14.40 6.69 -26.38
C LEU A 167 -14.33 6.19 -24.93
N PRO A 168 -13.73 5.00 -24.68
CA PRO A 168 -13.52 4.51 -23.33
C PRO A 168 -12.58 5.43 -22.55
N VAL A 169 -12.86 5.62 -21.25
CA VAL A 169 -12.09 6.53 -20.38
C VAL A 169 -11.28 5.82 -19.29
N ARG A 170 -11.45 4.51 -19.11
CA ARG A 170 -10.69 3.69 -18.14
C ARG A 170 -10.77 2.20 -18.42
N VAL A 171 -9.83 1.45 -17.86
CA VAL A 171 -9.86 -0.03 -17.80
C VAL A 171 -10.33 -0.48 -16.42
N MET A 172 -10.90 -1.68 -16.36
CA MET A 172 -11.16 -2.45 -15.16
C MET A 172 -10.58 -3.85 -15.35
N ALA A 173 -9.73 -4.29 -14.44
CA ALA A 173 -9.18 -5.63 -14.40
C ALA A 173 -9.83 -6.46 -13.30
N LEU A 174 -10.10 -7.73 -13.59
CA LEU A 174 -10.67 -8.69 -12.65
C LEU A 174 -9.77 -9.91 -12.61
N TRP A 175 -9.49 -10.41 -11.41
CA TRP A 175 -8.75 -11.66 -11.24
C TRP A 175 -9.69 -12.84 -11.48
N ALA A 176 -9.14 -13.98 -11.91
CA ALA A 176 -9.94 -15.17 -12.24
C ALA A 176 -10.87 -15.65 -11.11
N TYR A 177 -10.54 -15.34 -9.86
CA TYR A 177 -11.34 -15.66 -8.67
C TYR A 177 -12.37 -14.57 -8.30
N THR A 178 -12.58 -13.56 -9.14
CA THR A 178 -13.49 -12.45 -8.86
C THR A 178 -14.88 -12.73 -9.37
N ASP A 179 -15.82 -12.93 -8.44
CA ASP A 179 -17.24 -12.99 -8.76
C ASP A 179 -17.82 -11.56 -8.83
N MET A 180 -18.24 -11.14 -10.03
CA MET A 180 -18.83 -9.80 -10.22
C MET A 180 -20.18 -9.62 -9.52
N SER A 181 -20.83 -10.72 -9.14
CA SER A 181 -22.10 -10.73 -8.40
C SER A 181 -21.91 -10.75 -6.88
N ASP A 182 -20.66 -10.81 -6.41
CA ASP A 182 -20.33 -10.81 -4.98
C ASP A 182 -20.96 -9.61 -4.28
N SER A 183 -21.71 -9.87 -3.20
CA SER A 183 -22.46 -8.83 -2.46
C SER A 183 -21.56 -7.81 -1.75
N ARG A 184 -20.26 -8.10 -1.62
CA ARG A 184 -19.23 -7.15 -1.15
C ARG A 184 -18.95 -6.07 -2.19
N LEU A 185 -19.27 -6.30 -3.46
CA LEU A 185 -19.12 -5.33 -4.54
C LEU A 185 -20.34 -4.44 -4.70
N GLY A 186 -20.11 -3.13 -4.81
CA GLY A 186 -21.12 -2.15 -5.13
C GLY A 186 -20.68 -1.23 -6.25
N TRP A 187 -21.21 -1.44 -7.45
CA TRP A 187 -20.95 -0.61 -8.64
C TRP A 187 -21.85 0.63 -8.66
N GLY A 188 -21.49 1.64 -7.86
CA GLY A 188 -22.26 2.89 -7.78
C GLY A 188 -21.98 3.84 -8.95
N LYS A 189 -22.84 4.86 -9.09
CA LYS A 189 -22.71 5.92 -10.12
C LYS A 189 -21.48 6.81 -9.92
N ARG A 190 -21.04 7.01 -8.67
CA ARG A 190 -19.90 7.87 -8.31
C ARG A 190 -18.74 7.11 -7.70
N LEU A 191 -19.02 6.00 -7.04
CA LEU A 191 -18.05 5.22 -6.28
C LEU A 191 -18.26 3.74 -6.56
N ILE A 192 -17.17 3.03 -6.77
CA ILE A 192 -17.06 1.59 -6.61
C ILE A 192 -16.79 1.31 -5.14
N ARG A 193 -17.51 0.35 -4.57
CA ARG A 193 -17.40 -0.03 -3.17
C ARG A 193 -16.99 -1.48 -3.07
N VAL A 194 -16.00 -1.77 -2.23
CA VAL A 194 -15.59 -3.13 -1.88
C VAL A 194 -15.63 -3.25 -0.36
N ARG A 195 -16.49 -4.11 0.16
CA ARG A 195 -16.65 -4.32 1.60
C ARG A 195 -15.79 -5.48 2.09
N GLN A 196 -15.08 -5.29 3.19
CA GLN A 196 -14.48 -6.40 3.92
C GLN A 196 -15.58 -7.10 4.73
N ASP A 197 -15.67 -8.42 4.60
CA ASP A 197 -16.67 -9.24 5.30
C ASP A 197 -15.97 -10.40 6.03
N PRO A 198 -16.02 -10.47 7.37
CA PRO A 198 -15.39 -11.54 8.13
C PRO A 198 -16.01 -12.92 7.94
N THR A 199 -17.17 -13.00 7.30
CA THR A 199 -17.85 -14.25 6.98
C THR A 199 -17.58 -14.72 5.54
N ALA A 200 -16.80 -13.96 4.76
CA ALA A 200 -16.46 -14.32 3.40
C ALA A 200 -15.70 -15.65 3.33
N SER A 201 -16.14 -16.55 2.44
CA SER A 201 -15.50 -17.85 2.24
C SER A 201 -14.40 -17.83 1.18
N HIS A 202 -14.29 -16.76 0.40
CA HIS A 202 -13.36 -16.64 -0.73
C HIS A 202 -12.78 -15.22 -0.85
N PRO A 203 -11.55 -15.08 -1.38
CA PRO A 203 -10.96 -13.79 -1.68
C PRO A 203 -11.67 -13.10 -2.85
N LEU A 204 -11.51 -11.79 -2.94
CA LEU A 204 -12.01 -10.97 -4.04
C LEU A 204 -10.97 -9.89 -4.36
N LYS A 205 -10.74 -9.62 -5.66
CA LYS A 205 -9.83 -8.56 -6.09
C LYS A 205 -10.34 -7.83 -7.33
N ILE A 206 -10.28 -6.51 -7.30
CA ILE A 206 -10.56 -5.68 -8.49
C ILE A 206 -9.41 -4.71 -8.73
N GLY A 207 -9.19 -4.37 -10.00
CA GLY A 207 -8.25 -3.35 -10.43
C GLY A 207 -8.91 -2.35 -11.35
N VAL A 208 -8.50 -1.09 -11.30
CA VAL A 208 -9.00 -0.04 -12.18
C VAL A 208 -7.88 0.92 -12.59
N SER A 209 -7.99 1.48 -13.78
CA SER A 209 -7.32 2.74 -14.11
C SER A 209 -8.11 3.88 -13.46
N ASN A 210 -7.51 4.51 -12.45
CA ASN A 210 -8.11 5.60 -11.69
C ASN A 210 -7.39 6.91 -12.01
N THR A 211 -7.97 7.72 -12.89
CA THR A 211 -7.37 8.99 -13.31
C THR A 211 -7.49 10.08 -12.24
N LEU A 212 -8.43 9.89 -11.29
CA LEU A 212 -8.71 10.86 -10.23
C LEU A 212 -7.69 10.79 -9.07
N GLY A 213 -6.82 9.77 -9.03
CA GLY A 213 -5.65 9.75 -8.15
C GLY A 213 -5.98 9.67 -6.65
N TRP A 214 -7.11 9.06 -6.28
CA TRP A 214 -7.42 8.82 -4.88
C TRP A 214 -8.30 7.57 -4.68
N MET A 215 -8.17 6.96 -3.51
CA MET A 215 -9.14 5.99 -2.96
C MET A 215 -9.27 6.20 -1.46
N ALA A 216 -10.29 5.63 -0.84
CA ALA A 216 -10.50 5.75 0.59
C ALA A 216 -10.92 4.44 1.25
N TYR A 217 -10.74 4.36 2.56
CA TYR A 217 -11.29 3.30 3.40
C TYR A 217 -12.18 3.92 4.48
N TRP A 218 -13.43 3.54 4.50
CA TRP A 218 -14.41 3.99 5.49
C TRP A 218 -14.66 2.90 6.52
N ARG A 219 -14.46 3.21 7.80
CA ARG A 219 -14.69 2.29 8.92
C ARG A 219 -15.17 3.05 10.16
N GLY A 220 -16.41 2.78 10.57
CA GLY A 220 -17.05 3.51 11.67
C GLY A 220 -17.13 5.00 11.37
N GLU A 221 -16.58 5.81 12.27
CA GLU A 221 -16.54 7.29 12.15
C GLU A 221 -15.29 7.81 11.41
N MET A 222 -14.41 6.92 10.94
CA MET A 222 -13.17 7.31 10.28
C MET A 222 -13.22 7.11 8.78
N LEU A 223 -12.64 8.06 8.05
CA LEU A 223 -12.33 7.95 6.64
C LEU A 223 -10.82 8.13 6.44
N PHE A 224 -10.14 7.06 6.02
CA PHE A 224 -8.76 7.13 5.57
C PHE A 224 -8.73 7.41 4.07
N VAL A 225 -8.06 8.48 3.64
CA VAL A 225 -7.95 8.84 2.21
C VAL A 225 -6.50 8.67 1.77
N LYS A 226 -6.28 7.86 0.73
CA LYS A 226 -4.98 7.69 0.08
C LYS A 226 -5.02 8.39 -1.28
N ARG A 227 -4.10 9.35 -1.49
CA ARG A 227 -3.91 10.08 -2.74
C ARG A 227 -2.60 9.68 -3.38
N TYR A 228 -2.55 9.69 -4.71
CA TYR A 228 -1.39 9.28 -5.51
C TYR A 228 -1.50 9.88 -6.90
N ALA A 229 -0.36 9.97 -7.60
CA ALA A 229 -0.33 10.47 -8.97
C ALA A 229 -0.87 9.45 -9.98
N TYR A 230 -1.52 9.97 -11.03
CA TYR A 230 -1.80 9.22 -12.26
C TYR A 230 -1.00 9.83 -13.41
N HIS A 231 -0.28 8.99 -14.14
CA HIS A 231 0.57 9.39 -15.27
C HIS A 231 -0.15 9.03 -16.58
N ALA A 232 -0.81 10.01 -17.19
CA ALA A 232 -1.55 9.82 -18.42
C ALA A 232 -0.65 9.26 -19.54
N GLY A 233 -1.11 8.21 -20.21
CA GLY A 233 -0.39 7.55 -21.30
C GLY A 233 0.75 6.62 -20.87
N ALA A 234 1.05 6.53 -19.56
CA ALA A 234 2.04 5.59 -19.08
C ALA A 234 1.49 4.16 -19.06
N GLU A 235 2.38 3.18 -19.20
CA GLU A 235 2.03 1.76 -19.08
C GLU A 235 2.02 1.37 -17.60
N TYR A 236 0.89 0.84 -17.13
CA TYR A 236 0.76 0.30 -15.77
C TYR A 236 0.65 -1.23 -15.82
N PRO A 237 1.02 -1.93 -14.73
CA PRO A 237 0.76 -3.36 -14.58
C PRO A 237 -0.73 -3.72 -14.72
N ASP A 238 -1.04 -5.03 -14.75
CA ASP A 238 -2.40 -5.54 -14.54
C ASP A 238 -3.46 -4.92 -15.47
N PHE A 239 -3.16 -4.90 -16.77
CA PHE A 239 -4.00 -4.28 -17.82
C PHE A 239 -4.20 -2.76 -17.67
N GLY A 240 -3.24 -2.05 -17.08
CA GLY A 240 -3.29 -0.60 -16.97
C GLY A 240 -3.86 -0.12 -15.63
N CYS A 241 -3.81 -0.94 -14.59
CA CYS A 241 -4.33 -0.60 -13.27
C CYS A 241 -3.27 0.13 -12.43
N ASN A 242 -3.65 1.27 -11.87
CA ASN A 242 -2.87 1.99 -10.85
C ASN A 242 -3.53 1.89 -9.46
N THR A 243 -4.70 1.28 -9.37
CA THR A 243 -5.50 1.15 -8.15
C THR A 243 -6.12 -0.24 -8.09
N GLU A 244 -5.84 -0.96 -7.01
CA GLU A 244 -6.39 -2.28 -6.78
C GLU A 244 -6.94 -2.39 -5.36
N VAL A 245 -7.93 -3.27 -5.20
CA VAL A 245 -8.50 -3.61 -3.90
C VAL A 245 -8.62 -5.12 -3.81
N PHE A 246 -7.86 -5.72 -2.91
CA PHE A 246 -8.00 -7.11 -2.48
C PHE A 246 -8.78 -7.19 -1.16
N THR A 247 -9.61 -8.21 -0.97
CA THR A 247 -10.20 -8.50 0.34
C THR A 247 -10.46 -9.99 0.57
N ASN A 248 -10.40 -10.41 1.83
CA ASN A 248 -10.80 -11.73 2.31
C ASN A 248 -11.51 -11.60 3.68
N ALA A 249 -11.68 -12.72 4.40
CA ALA A 249 -12.31 -12.75 5.72
C ALA A 249 -11.54 -11.99 6.81
N GLU A 250 -10.24 -11.78 6.65
CA GLU A 250 -9.39 -11.19 7.70
C GLU A 250 -9.14 -9.70 7.48
N MET A 251 -9.04 -9.26 6.22
CA MET A 251 -8.58 -7.92 5.89
C MET A 251 -9.03 -7.44 4.49
N LEU A 252 -8.72 -6.17 4.22
CA LEU A 252 -8.82 -5.54 2.90
C LEU A 252 -7.54 -4.76 2.62
N GLU A 253 -6.98 -4.87 1.43
CA GLU A 253 -5.81 -4.10 1.00
C GLU A 253 -6.25 -2.95 0.08
N LEU A 254 -5.72 -1.74 0.36
CA LEU A 254 -5.74 -0.62 -0.57
C LEU A 254 -4.39 -0.53 -1.29
N GLU A 255 -4.39 -0.79 -2.59
CA GLU A 255 -3.17 -1.02 -3.36
C GLU A 255 -3.01 0.03 -4.45
N THR A 256 -1.84 0.67 -4.50
CA THR A 256 -1.49 1.65 -5.54
C THR A 256 -0.27 1.19 -6.29
N LEU A 257 -0.28 1.37 -7.61
CA LEU A 257 0.84 1.02 -8.47
C LEU A 257 1.38 2.24 -9.20
N SER A 258 2.70 2.32 -9.34
CA SER A 258 3.35 3.23 -10.28
C SER A 258 3.28 2.67 -11.70
N PRO A 259 3.64 3.47 -12.73
CA PRO A 259 3.91 2.94 -14.05
C PRO A 259 5.05 1.91 -14.04
N LEU A 260 5.01 0.98 -15.00
CA LEU A 260 6.14 0.12 -15.35
C LEU A 260 7.29 0.98 -15.86
N THR A 261 8.46 0.78 -15.27
CA THR A 261 9.66 1.58 -15.54
C THR A 261 10.84 0.67 -15.82
N GLU A 262 11.59 0.98 -16.88
CA GLU A 262 12.92 0.41 -17.12
C GLU A 262 13.91 1.10 -16.18
N LEU A 263 14.34 0.39 -15.14
CA LEU A 263 15.17 0.91 -14.05
C LEU A 263 16.61 0.46 -14.25
N PRO A 264 17.55 1.33 -14.68
CA PRO A 264 18.96 0.96 -14.88
C PRO A 264 19.64 0.62 -13.55
N PRO A 265 20.85 0.04 -13.55
CA PRO A 265 21.66 -0.10 -12.34
C PRO A 265 21.79 1.23 -11.61
N GLU A 266 21.64 1.20 -10.28
CA GLU A 266 21.59 2.38 -9.39
C GLU A 266 20.42 3.35 -9.65
N GLY A 267 19.54 3.02 -10.60
CA GLY A 267 18.32 3.76 -10.88
C GLY A 267 17.35 3.71 -9.70
N VAL A 268 16.64 4.82 -9.50
CA VAL A 268 15.62 4.98 -8.45
C VAL A 268 14.26 5.22 -9.10
N LEU A 269 13.27 4.41 -8.72
CA LEU A 269 11.86 4.63 -9.02
C LEU A 269 11.16 5.14 -7.77
N GLU A 270 10.46 6.26 -7.86
CA GLU A 270 9.66 6.82 -6.77
C GLU A 270 8.15 6.65 -7.03
N HIS A 271 7.39 6.41 -5.95
CA HIS A 271 5.93 6.41 -5.95
C HIS A 271 5.43 7.04 -4.66
N THR A 272 4.48 7.98 -4.74
CA THR A 272 3.94 8.71 -3.58
C THR A 272 2.47 8.39 -3.40
#